data_AF-A0AAV3Y7X4-F1
#
_entry.id   AF-A0AAV3Y7X4-F1
#
_cell.length_a   1.000
_cell.length_b   1.000
_cell.length_c   1.000
_cell.angle_alpha   90.00
_cell.angle_beta   90.00
_cell.angle_gamma   90.00
#
_symmetry.space_group_name_H-M   'P 1'
#
loop_
_entity.id
_entity.type
_entity.pdbx_description
1 polymer ?
#
loop_
_entity_poly.entity_id
_entity_poly.type
_entity_poly.pdbx_seq_one_letter_code
_entity_poly.pdbx_strand_id
1 'polypeptide(L)'
;MDGPTIFKVEVEAAIKKMKNEKATEPDNIPVEKIEALDNLGIHLTTKLLNAICDSGTIPEDLCKSFFIVLPKTPRATECEIHRTISLMSHVELFRMLEKLDIDGKDLRVIRNLYWDQTASVRIEGERSDLKPTKRGVRQRCVMSPDLFNLYSEMVIRNLDGISGLKINVENLTNLRYADDTV
;
A
#
# COMPACT_ATOMS: atom_id res chain seq x y z
N MET A 1 4.56 -22.79 -4.44
CA MET A 1 3.55 -23.01 -5.48
C MET A 1 3.62 -21.86 -6.48
N ASP A 2 3.38 -22.13 -7.76
CA ASP A 2 3.36 -21.09 -8.79
C ASP A 2 2.05 -20.30 -8.68
N GLY A 3 2.15 -19.03 -8.28
CA GLY A 3 1.03 -18.09 -8.34
C GLY A 3 0.56 -17.89 -9.79
N PRO A 4 -0.68 -17.41 -9.98
CA PRO A 4 -1.31 -17.33 -11.29
C PRO A 4 -0.54 -16.41 -12.25
N THR A 5 -0.52 -16.78 -13.53
CA THR A 5 -0.01 -15.92 -14.60
C THR A 5 -0.97 -14.77 -14.84
N ILE A 6 -0.44 -13.55 -14.94
CA ILE A 6 -1.23 -12.36 -15.26
C ILE A 6 -1.54 -12.37 -16.76
N PHE A 7 -2.83 -12.33 -17.11
CA PHE A 7 -3.29 -12.31 -18.48
C PHE A 7 -3.44 -10.88 -19.03
N LYS A 8 -3.30 -10.74 -20.35
CA LYS A 8 -3.46 -9.43 -21.03
C LYS A 8 -4.81 -8.76 -20.74
N VAL A 9 -5.88 -9.55 -20.66
CA VAL A 9 -7.24 -9.06 -20.36
C VAL A 9 -7.34 -8.42 -18.98
N GLU A 10 -6.61 -8.96 -17.99
CA GLU A 10 -6.57 -8.39 -16.63
C GLU A 10 -5.82 -7.06 -16.63
N VAL A 11 -4.70 -7.00 -17.36
CA VAL A 11 -3.92 -5.77 -17.52
C VAL A 11 -4.73 -4.69 -18.25
N GLU A 12 -5.43 -5.06 -19.31
CA GLU A 12 -6.30 -4.14 -20.04
C GLU A 12 -7.43 -3.59 -19.15
N ALA A 13 -8.09 -4.46 -18.38
CA ALA A 13 -9.12 -4.05 -17.44
C ALA A 13 -8.56 -3.13 -16.33
N ALA A 14 -7.36 -3.43 -15.83
CA ALA A 14 -6.68 -2.61 -14.83
C ALA A 14 -6.36 -1.21 -15.37
N ILE A 15 -5.77 -1.12 -16.58
CA ILE A 15 -5.44 0.17 -17.22
C ILE A 15 -6.70 1.00 -17.41
N LYS A 16 -7.79 0.42 -17.95
CA LYS A 16 -9.07 1.14 -18.14
C LYS A 16 -9.70 1.66 -16.85
N LYS A 17 -9.37 1.06 -15.70
CA LYS A 17 -9.86 1.48 -14.37
C LYS A 17 -9.01 2.60 -13.76
N MET A 18 -7.81 2.84 -14.30
CA MET A 18 -6.95 3.93 -13.83
C MET A 18 -7.57 5.28 -14.21
N LYS A 19 -7.33 6.30 -13.37
CA LYS A 19 -7.77 7.66 -13.69
C LYS A 19 -6.66 8.39 -14.41
N ASN A 20 -7.03 9.11 -15.46
CA ASN A 20 -6.16 10.01 -16.20
C ASN A 20 -5.79 11.23 -15.33
N GLU A 21 -4.73 11.94 -15.73
CA GLU A 21 -4.24 13.17 -15.10
C GLU A 21 -3.73 12.99 -13.66
N LYS A 22 -3.40 11.76 -13.26
CA LYS A 22 -2.73 11.51 -11.98
C LYS A 22 -1.29 12.02 -12.04
N ALA A 23 -0.83 12.57 -10.91
CA ALA A 23 0.56 12.96 -10.73
C ALA A 23 1.47 11.76 -10.98
N THR A 24 2.41 11.91 -11.91
CA THR A 24 3.39 10.90 -12.25
C THR A 24 4.43 10.75 -11.13
N GLU A 25 4.96 9.54 -11.01
CA GLU A 25 6.11 9.23 -10.17
C GLU A 25 7.40 9.81 -10.80
N PRO A 26 8.61 9.60 -10.22
CA PRO A 26 9.85 10.19 -10.75
C PRO A 26 10.14 9.83 -12.22
N ASP A 27 9.52 8.76 -12.74
CA ASP A 27 9.64 8.27 -14.11
C ASP A 27 8.92 9.12 -15.17
N ASN A 28 7.98 9.99 -14.74
CA ASN A 28 7.19 10.85 -15.63
C ASN A 28 6.43 10.07 -16.74
N ILE A 29 5.96 8.86 -16.39
CA ILE A 29 5.17 7.99 -17.27
C ILE A 29 3.70 8.05 -16.83
N PRO A 30 2.87 8.88 -17.46
CA PRO A 30 1.45 8.92 -17.18
C PRO A 30 0.74 7.75 -17.90
N VAL A 31 -0.43 7.33 -17.39
CA VAL A 31 -1.16 6.15 -17.91
C VAL A 31 -1.53 6.32 -19.39
N GLU A 32 -1.74 7.55 -19.81
CA GLU A 32 -2.04 7.99 -21.16
C GLU A 32 -0.93 7.60 -22.15
N LYS A 33 0.34 7.55 -21.71
CA LYS A 33 1.43 7.05 -22.57
C LYS A 33 1.32 5.55 -22.78
N ILE A 34 0.86 4.81 -21.77
CA ILE A 34 0.65 3.35 -21.87
C ILE A 34 -0.55 3.08 -22.77
N GLU A 35 -1.64 3.85 -22.61
CA GLU A 35 -2.83 3.78 -23.47
C GLU A 35 -2.52 4.13 -24.93
N ALA A 36 -1.66 5.13 -25.18
CA ALA A 36 -1.24 5.52 -26.52
C ALA A 36 -0.47 4.41 -27.26
N LEU A 37 0.13 3.45 -26.53
CA LEU A 37 0.80 2.29 -27.10
C LEU A 37 -0.16 1.13 -27.40
N ASP A 38 -1.44 1.25 -27.06
CA ASP A 38 -2.50 0.28 -27.34
C ASP A 38 -2.07 -1.17 -27.01
N ASN A 39 -2.20 -2.11 -27.96
CA ASN A 39 -1.85 -3.51 -27.79
C ASN A 39 -0.37 -3.74 -27.42
N LEU A 40 0.53 -2.88 -27.90
CA LEU A 40 1.95 -2.95 -27.55
C LEU A 40 2.16 -2.59 -26.07
N GLY A 41 1.47 -1.54 -25.58
CA GLY A 41 1.51 -1.13 -24.18
C GLY A 41 1.00 -2.23 -23.24
N ILE A 42 -0.12 -2.86 -23.59
CA ILE A 42 -0.69 -3.99 -22.84
C ILE A 42 0.29 -5.17 -22.85
N HIS A 43 0.87 -5.51 -24.01
CA HIS A 43 1.80 -6.63 -24.12
C HIS A 43 3.07 -6.43 -23.29
N LEU A 44 3.71 -5.27 -23.39
CA LEU A 44 4.93 -4.96 -22.64
C LEU A 44 4.66 -4.93 -21.14
N THR A 45 3.57 -4.28 -20.70
CA THR A 45 3.16 -4.24 -19.30
C THR A 45 2.89 -5.65 -18.76
N THR A 46 2.15 -6.48 -19.49
CA THR A 46 1.87 -7.87 -19.09
C THR A 46 3.16 -8.70 -18.95
N LYS A 47 4.09 -8.54 -19.90
CA LYS A 47 5.37 -9.26 -19.87
C LYS A 47 6.23 -8.82 -18.67
N LEU A 48 6.28 -7.52 -18.41
CA LEU A 48 7.01 -6.95 -17.28
C LEU A 48 6.44 -7.42 -15.94
N LEU A 49 5.12 -7.35 -15.76
CA LEU A 49 4.44 -7.77 -14.53
C LEU A 49 4.68 -9.25 -14.25
N ASN A 50 4.52 -10.13 -15.25
CA ASN A 50 4.82 -11.55 -15.09
C ASN A 50 6.30 -11.78 -14.75
N ALA A 51 7.23 -11.08 -15.39
CA ALA A 51 8.66 -11.19 -15.07
C ALA A 51 8.97 -10.78 -13.61
N ILE A 52 8.31 -9.74 -13.10
CA ILE A 52 8.41 -9.32 -11.69
C ILE A 52 7.82 -10.39 -10.77
N CYS A 53 6.63 -10.90 -11.08
CA CYS A 53 6.00 -11.97 -10.29
C CYS A 53 6.84 -13.24 -10.27
N ASP A 54 7.43 -13.64 -11.40
CA ASP A 54 8.23 -14.85 -11.54
C ASP A 54 9.59 -14.72 -10.85
N SER A 55 10.30 -13.61 -11.05
CA SER A 55 11.61 -13.37 -10.42
C SER A 55 11.51 -12.97 -8.95
N GLY A 56 10.41 -12.33 -8.56
CA GLY A 56 10.29 -11.61 -7.29
C GLY A 56 11.13 -10.32 -7.24
N THR A 57 11.87 -9.96 -8.29
CA THR A 57 12.73 -8.77 -8.27
C THR A 57 11.90 -7.52 -8.50
N ILE A 58 11.88 -6.64 -7.49
CA ILE A 58 11.20 -5.34 -7.58
C ILE A 58 12.21 -4.30 -8.07
N PRO A 59 11.91 -3.56 -9.15
CA PRO A 59 12.70 -2.39 -9.55
C PRO A 59 12.89 -1.41 -8.39
N GLU A 60 14.10 -0.87 -8.24
CA GLU A 60 14.46 0.00 -7.10
C GLU A 60 13.53 1.22 -6.97
N ASP A 61 13.08 1.78 -8.10
CA ASP A 61 12.17 2.92 -8.10
C ASP A 61 10.80 2.56 -7.52
N LEU A 62 10.33 1.32 -7.69
CA LEU A 62 9.13 0.81 -7.04
C LEU A 62 9.36 0.51 -5.55
N CYS A 63 10.59 0.51 -5.03
CA CYS A 63 10.87 0.39 -3.60
C CYS A 63 10.89 1.76 -2.89
N LYS A 64 10.88 2.86 -3.64
CA LYS A 64 10.88 4.22 -3.08
C LYS A 64 9.44 4.66 -2.78
N SER A 65 9.28 5.35 -1.67
CA SER A 65 8.00 5.91 -1.25
C SER A 65 8.18 7.32 -0.70
N PHE A 66 7.13 8.13 -0.84
CA PHE A 66 7.14 9.52 -0.41
C PHE A 66 5.96 9.73 0.54
N PHE A 67 6.26 10.10 1.77
CA PHE A 67 5.26 10.55 2.73
C PHE A 67 5.07 12.05 2.58
N ILE A 68 3.88 12.47 2.18
CA ILE A 68 3.47 13.86 2.31
C ILE A 68 2.91 14.02 3.70
N VAL A 69 3.58 14.85 4.50
CA VAL A 69 3.05 15.19 5.82
C VAL A 69 1.92 16.19 5.62
N LEU A 70 0.71 15.79 5.96
CA LEU A 70 -0.43 16.70 5.97
C LEU A 70 -0.55 17.30 7.38
N PRO A 71 -0.40 18.62 7.53
CA PRO A 71 -0.55 19.27 8.83
C PRO A 71 -2.02 19.19 9.27
N LYS A 72 -2.29 18.77 10.53
CA LYS A 72 -3.67 18.73 11.07
C LYS A 72 -4.27 20.13 11.25
N THR A 73 -3.44 21.15 11.35
CA THR A 73 -3.84 22.56 11.48
C THR A 73 -2.90 23.47 10.68
N PRO A 74 -3.30 24.69 10.30
CA PRO A 74 -2.49 25.59 9.46
C PRO A 74 -1.15 26.04 10.06
N ARG A 75 -0.80 25.65 11.29
CA ARG A 75 0.43 26.02 12.02
C ARG A 75 1.04 24.84 12.77
N ALA A 76 1.00 23.65 12.17
CA ALA A 76 1.58 22.46 12.77
C ALA A 76 3.12 22.54 12.76
N THR A 77 3.73 22.89 13.89
CA THR A 77 5.20 22.92 14.07
C THR A 77 5.75 21.69 14.80
N GLU A 78 4.87 20.86 15.37
CA GLU A 78 5.23 19.69 16.17
C GLU A 78 4.79 18.38 15.48
N CYS A 79 5.58 17.31 15.64
CA CYS A 79 5.31 16.01 15.02
C CYS A 79 3.95 15.41 15.39
N GLU A 80 3.42 15.70 16.58
CA GLU A 80 2.13 15.18 17.09
C GLU A 80 0.91 15.79 16.35
N ILE A 81 1.10 16.97 15.77
CA ILE A 81 0.11 17.73 15.00
C ILE A 81 0.11 17.28 13.53
N HIS A 82 0.94 16.31 13.16
CA HIS A 82 0.95 15.71 11.84
C HIS A 82 0.26 14.33 11.90
N ARG A 83 -0.62 14.01 10.93
CA ARG A 83 -1.20 12.66 10.83
C ARG A 83 -0.13 11.70 10.31
N THR A 84 0.46 10.91 11.20
CA THR A 84 1.23 9.73 10.80
C THR A 84 0.23 8.61 10.50
N ILE A 85 0.05 8.32 9.22
CA ILE A 85 -0.83 7.23 8.78
C ILE A 85 -0.13 5.90 9.10
N SER A 86 -0.65 5.26 10.16
CA SER A 86 -0.58 3.84 10.52
C SER A 86 0.78 3.22 10.90
N LEU A 87 0.77 2.57 12.07
CA LEU A 87 1.82 1.73 12.66
C LEU A 87 1.74 0.26 12.18
N MET A 88 1.42 0.03 10.90
CA MET A 88 1.35 -1.33 10.35
C MET A 88 2.74 -2.01 10.43
N SER A 89 2.90 -3.01 11.30
CA SER A 89 4.15 -3.79 11.34
C SER A 89 4.24 -4.67 10.10
N HIS A 90 5.30 -4.53 9.30
CA HIS A 90 5.48 -5.35 8.09
C HIS A 90 5.66 -6.83 8.44
N VAL A 91 6.29 -7.14 9.56
CA VAL A 91 6.44 -8.52 10.06
C VAL A 91 5.06 -9.13 10.33
N GLU A 92 4.18 -8.40 11.01
CA GLU A 92 2.84 -8.88 11.32
C GLU A 92 1.97 -8.96 10.06
N LEU A 93 2.11 -8.00 9.14
CA LEU A 93 1.45 -8.06 7.83
C LEU A 93 1.77 -9.37 7.12
N PHE A 94 3.05 -9.75 7.01
CA PHE A 94 3.44 -10.97 6.29
C PHE A 94 2.95 -12.24 7.00
N ARG A 95 3.01 -12.28 8.34
CA ARG A 95 2.43 -13.39 9.13
C ARG A 95 0.93 -13.54 8.90
N MET A 96 0.23 -12.43 8.72
CA MET A 96 -1.20 -12.42 8.47
C MET A 96 -1.57 -12.86 7.06
N LEU A 97 -0.80 -12.43 6.05
CA LEU A 97 -0.96 -12.91 4.68
C LEU A 97 -0.76 -14.43 4.60
N GLU A 98 0.26 -14.96 5.29
CA GLU A 98 0.48 -16.41 5.39
C GLU A 98 -0.70 -17.14 6.04
N LYS A 99 -1.31 -16.57 7.09
CA LYS A 99 -2.51 -17.15 7.74
C LYS A 99 -3.76 -17.14 6.86
N LEU A 100 -3.82 -16.25 5.87
CA LEU A 100 -4.92 -16.13 4.92
C LEU A 100 -4.69 -16.96 3.66
N ASP A 101 -3.68 -17.84 3.68
CA ASP A 101 -3.30 -18.69 2.55
C ASP A 101 -2.85 -17.87 1.31
N ILE A 102 -2.36 -16.65 1.54
CA ILE A 102 -1.68 -15.85 0.51
C ILE A 102 -0.21 -16.27 0.53
N ASP A 103 0.18 -17.06 -0.46
CA ASP A 103 1.52 -17.65 -0.55
C ASP A 103 2.19 -17.40 -1.92
N GLY A 104 3.25 -18.14 -2.22
CA GLY A 104 3.82 -18.19 -3.56
C GLY A 104 4.31 -16.86 -4.12
N LYS A 105 3.89 -16.55 -5.36
CA LYS A 105 4.33 -15.35 -6.09
C LYS A 105 3.77 -14.06 -5.47
N ASP A 106 2.53 -14.10 -5.00
CA ASP A 106 1.84 -12.92 -4.45
C ASP A 106 2.50 -12.47 -3.14
N LEU A 107 2.71 -13.41 -2.21
CA LEU A 107 3.40 -13.12 -0.96
C LEU A 107 4.83 -12.62 -1.23
N ARG A 108 5.53 -13.20 -2.20
CA ARG A 108 6.90 -12.78 -2.57
C ARG A 108 6.93 -11.34 -3.09
N VAL A 109 6.03 -10.98 -4.00
CA VAL A 109 5.94 -9.62 -4.55
C VAL A 109 5.60 -8.62 -3.44
N ILE A 110 4.60 -8.91 -2.61
CA ILE A 110 4.22 -8.05 -1.48
C ILE A 110 5.38 -7.88 -0.51
N ARG A 111 6.05 -8.99 -0.15
CA ARG A 111 7.18 -8.97 0.78
C ARG A 111 8.32 -8.12 0.26
N ASN A 112 8.72 -8.29 -1.00
CA ASN A 112 9.83 -7.55 -1.57
C ASN A 112 9.47 -6.06 -1.77
N LEU A 113 8.21 -5.76 -2.06
CA LEU A 113 7.72 -4.39 -2.20
C LEU A 113 7.70 -3.64 -0.86
N TYR A 114 7.37 -4.31 0.25
CA TYR A 114 7.24 -3.67 1.57
C TYR A 114 8.51 -3.76 2.42
N TRP A 115 9.27 -4.86 2.33
CA TRP A 115 10.42 -5.08 3.21
C TRP A 115 11.60 -4.19 2.86
N ASP A 116 11.94 -4.03 1.59
CA ASP A 116 13.09 -3.22 1.14
C ASP A 116 12.68 -1.77 0.82
N GLN A 117 11.53 -1.36 1.36
CA GLN A 117 11.01 -0.03 1.15
C GLN A 117 11.92 1.03 1.79
N THR A 118 12.21 2.08 1.02
CA THR A 118 12.74 3.33 1.55
C THR A 118 11.68 4.41 1.46
N ALA A 119 11.70 5.31 2.45
CA ALA A 119 10.76 6.40 2.54
C ALA A 119 11.48 7.71 2.77
N SER A 120 11.00 8.75 2.09
CA SER A 120 11.35 10.14 2.39
C SER A 120 10.11 10.92 2.79
N VAL A 121 10.30 11.92 3.63
CA VAL A 121 9.25 12.78 4.11
C VAL A 121 9.33 14.10 3.34
N ARG A 122 8.19 14.55 2.80
CA ARG A 122 8.07 15.84 2.12
C ARG A 122 7.33 16.83 3.00
N ILE A 123 7.99 17.95 3.33
CA ILE A 123 7.45 19.07 4.12
C ILE A 123 7.63 20.35 3.31
N GLU A 124 6.54 21.08 3.06
CA GLU A 124 6.56 22.40 2.38
C GLU A 124 7.34 22.46 1.05
N GLY A 125 7.47 21.33 0.36
CA GLY A 125 8.18 21.21 -0.91
C GLY A 125 9.55 20.54 -0.80
N GLU A 126 10.21 20.62 0.36
CA GLU A 126 11.50 19.98 0.66
C GLU A 126 11.34 18.50 0.99
N ARG A 127 12.36 17.70 0.65
CA ARG A 127 12.39 16.24 0.89
C ARG A 127 13.51 15.89 1.86
N SER A 128 13.20 15.03 2.83
CA SER A 128 14.23 14.39 3.66
C SER A 128 15.01 13.35 2.86
N ASP A 129 16.13 12.90 3.44
CA ASP A 129 16.83 11.70 2.97
C ASP A 129 15.90 10.48 2.96
N LEU A 130 16.17 9.57 2.02
CA LEU A 130 15.52 8.26 1.98
C LEU A 130 16.02 7.40 3.15
N LYS A 131 15.09 6.88 3.94
CA LYS A 131 15.39 6.00 5.07
C LYS A 131 14.69 4.65 4.90
N PRO A 132 15.35 3.53 5.21
CA PRO A 132 14.69 2.22 5.25
C PRO A 132 13.51 2.24 6.22
N THR A 133 12.42 1.58 5.81
CA THR A 133 11.17 1.54 6.57
C THR A 133 10.73 0.10 6.75
N LYS A 134 10.41 -0.28 8.00
CA LYS A 134 9.88 -1.62 8.35
C LYS A 134 8.47 -1.57 8.93
N ARG A 135 7.83 -0.40 8.86
CA ARG A 135 6.50 -0.14 9.41
C ARG A 135 5.75 0.90 8.58
N GLY A 136 4.44 0.81 8.60
CA GLY A 136 3.55 1.77 7.97
C GLY A 136 3.16 1.43 6.55
N VAL A 137 2.30 2.26 6.01
CA VAL A 137 1.58 2.04 4.75
C VAL A 137 2.21 2.86 3.63
N ARG A 138 2.34 2.30 2.43
CA ARG A 138 2.87 3.05 1.27
C ARG A 138 1.83 4.06 0.81
N GLN A 139 2.11 5.36 0.90
CA GLN A 139 1.22 6.37 0.34
C GLN A 139 1.15 6.22 -1.19
N ARG A 140 -0.03 6.50 -1.77
CA ARG A 140 -0.32 6.43 -3.22
C ARG A 140 -0.17 5.04 -3.86
N CYS A 141 0.09 4.00 -3.07
CA CYS A 141 0.06 2.62 -3.53
C CYS A 141 -1.38 2.10 -3.60
N VAL A 142 -1.73 1.42 -4.68
CA VAL A 142 -3.09 0.88 -4.89
C VAL A 142 -3.41 -0.28 -3.93
N MET A 143 -2.41 -1.06 -3.54
CA MET A 143 -2.58 -2.21 -2.62
C MET A 143 -2.62 -1.81 -1.15
N SER A 144 -2.05 -0.66 -0.82
CA SER A 144 -1.92 -0.17 0.56
C SER A 144 -3.23 -0.09 1.33
N PRO A 145 -4.34 0.45 0.77
CA PRO A 145 -5.61 0.51 1.48
C PRO A 145 -6.15 -0.88 1.83
N ASP A 146 -6.09 -1.83 0.89
CA ASP A 146 -6.60 -3.18 1.11
C ASP A 146 -5.76 -3.94 2.15
N LEU A 147 -4.42 -3.84 2.07
CA LEU A 147 -3.51 -4.44 3.04
C LEU A 147 -3.68 -3.82 4.45
N PHE A 148 -3.90 -2.51 4.53
CA PHE A 148 -4.15 -1.83 5.80
C PHE A 148 -5.50 -2.22 6.42
N ASN A 149 -6.56 -2.31 5.61
CA ASN A 149 -7.87 -2.75 6.07
C ASN A 149 -7.80 -4.20 6.58
N LEU A 150 -7.11 -5.09 5.84
CA LEU A 150 -6.90 -6.47 6.23
C LEU A 150 -6.13 -6.58 7.55
N TYR A 151 -5.03 -5.83 7.66
CA TYR A 151 -4.23 -5.74 8.87
C TYR A 151 -5.07 -5.29 10.06
N SER A 152 -5.85 -4.22 9.88
CA SER A 152 -6.67 -3.64 10.94
C SER A 152 -7.77 -4.59 11.40
N GLU A 153 -8.45 -5.25 10.46
CA GLU A 153 -9.48 -6.25 10.79
C GLU A 153 -8.90 -7.38 11.65
N MET A 154 -7.71 -7.88 11.31
CA MET A 154 -7.08 -8.95 12.08
C MET A 154 -6.59 -8.47 13.46
N VAL A 155 -6.05 -7.25 13.57
CA VAL A 155 -5.70 -6.65 14.87
C VAL A 155 -6.96 -6.55 15.74
N ILE A 156 -8.06 -6.02 15.19
CA ILE A 156 -9.33 -5.86 15.91
C ILE A 156 -9.88 -7.20 16.39
N ARG A 157 -9.88 -8.24 15.53
CA ARG A 157 -10.31 -9.59 15.92
C ARG A 157 -9.47 -10.19 17.06
N ASN A 158 -8.17 -9.89 17.11
CA ASN A 158 -7.31 -10.33 18.21
C ASN A 158 -7.55 -9.55 19.51
N LEU A 159 -8.31 -8.44 19.45
CA LEU A 159 -8.75 -7.65 20.61
C LEU A 159 -10.17 -8.03 21.06
N ASP A 160 -10.85 -8.94 20.36
CA ASP A 160 -12.16 -9.44 20.77
C ASP A 160 -12.04 -10.19 22.10
N GLY A 161 -12.73 -9.69 23.13
CA GLY A 161 -12.64 -10.18 24.51
C GLY A 161 -12.10 -9.16 25.52
N ILE A 162 -11.62 -8.00 25.04
CA ILE A 162 -11.32 -6.87 25.92
C ILE A 162 -12.64 -6.21 26.35
N SER A 163 -12.72 -5.78 27.62
CA SER A 163 -13.90 -5.09 28.16
C SER A 163 -14.14 -3.77 27.42
N GLY A 164 -15.21 -3.70 26.63
CA GLY A 164 -15.64 -2.50 25.92
C GLY A 164 -16.57 -1.58 26.72
N LEU A 165 -17.02 -0.51 26.07
CA LEU A 165 -18.03 0.41 26.58
C LEU A 165 -19.42 -0.20 26.36
N LYS A 166 -20.18 -0.43 27.44
CA LYS A 166 -21.59 -0.82 27.31
C LYS A 166 -22.41 0.39 26.87
N ILE A 167 -22.89 0.39 25.63
CA ILE A 167 -23.90 1.33 25.16
C ILE A 167 -25.21 0.55 25.05
N ASN A 168 -26.18 0.86 25.90
CA ASN A 168 -27.39 0.07 26.11
C ASN A 168 -27.10 -1.38 26.56
N VAL A 169 -27.52 -2.38 25.77
CA VAL A 169 -27.37 -3.83 26.05
C VAL A 169 -26.16 -4.41 25.30
N GLU A 170 -25.60 -3.68 24.34
CA GLU A 170 -24.47 -4.14 23.52
C GLU A 170 -23.15 -3.62 24.08
N ASN A 171 -22.12 -4.47 24.02
CA ASN A 171 -20.78 -4.12 24.43
C ASN A 171 -20.02 -3.60 23.21
N LEU A 172 -19.87 -2.29 23.10
CA LEU A 172 -19.08 -1.67 22.03
C LEU A 172 -17.60 -1.76 22.42
N THR A 173 -16.89 -2.70 21.82
CA THR A 173 -15.45 -2.87 22.05
C THR A 173 -14.60 -2.05 21.10
N ASN A 174 -15.10 -1.76 19.89
CA ASN A 174 -14.35 -1.06 18.84
C ASN A 174 -15.29 -0.29 17.88
N LEU A 175 -14.94 0.96 17.54
CA LEU A 175 -15.59 1.73 16.48
C LEU A 175 -14.73 1.68 15.20
N ARG A 176 -15.29 1.15 14.11
CA ARG A 176 -14.56 0.95 12.85
C ARG A 176 -14.81 2.11 11.88
N TYR A 177 -13.94 3.11 11.91
CA TYR A 177 -13.88 4.12 10.85
C TYR A 177 -12.44 4.22 10.33
N ALA A 178 -12.26 4.11 9.02
CA ALA A 178 -10.99 3.77 8.37
C ALA A 178 -9.74 4.48 8.92
N ASP A 179 -9.82 5.78 9.21
CA ASP A 179 -8.71 6.60 9.71
C ASP A 179 -8.84 7.05 11.18
N ASP A 180 -9.97 6.77 11.84
CA ASP A 180 -10.26 7.17 13.23
C ASP A 180 -10.82 5.96 13.99
N THR A 181 -9.97 5.33 14.80
CA THR A 181 -10.44 4.42 15.86
C THR A 181 -10.44 5.23 17.16
N VAL A 182 -11.63 5.45 17.74
CA VAL A 182 -11.83 6.04 19.08
C VAL A 182 -12.26 4.96 20.06
#